data_AF-A0AAY4D8D7-F1
#
_entry.id   AF-A0AAY4D8D7-F1
#
_cell.length_a   1.000
_cell.length_b   1.000
_cell.length_c   1.000
_cell.angle_alpha   90.00
_cell.angle_beta   90.00
_cell.angle_gamma   90.00
#
_symmetry.space_group_name_H-M   'P 1'
#
loop_
_entity.id
_entity.type
_entity.pdbx_description
1 polymer ?
#
loop_
_entity_poly.entity_id
_entity_poly.type
_entity_poly.pdbx_seq_one_letter_code
_entity_poly.pdbx_strand_id
1 'polypeptide(L)'
;PSDSSENEDDKEISFTVKFLGRVQVLRSEGVQVLEEAAGDLKFKPGHDEAEKTKKKKNKVSLFVSVSGIDILEHKTKFMLYTCPLSSISSCAVHQATPKIFGFVAKHPASEMHHCYVFQSKKFVRIHLPGFSEVQERAQTQGVYGGESV
;
A
#
# COMPACT_ATOMS: atom_id res chain seq x y z
N PRO A 1 -12.57 30.22 28.14
CA PRO A 1 -12.40 29.88 26.71
C PRO A 1 -10.92 29.78 26.38
N SER A 2 -10.39 28.56 26.36
CA SER A 2 -9.06 28.28 25.85
C SER A 2 -9.08 26.86 25.30
N ASP A 3 -9.23 26.86 23.99
CA ASP A 3 -9.22 25.77 23.04
C ASP A 3 -7.92 24.94 23.14
N SER A 4 -8.08 23.63 23.18
CA SER A 4 -7.04 22.65 22.85
C SER A 4 -7.76 21.35 22.51
N SER A 5 -8.50 21.41 21.39
CA SER A 5 -8.92 20.22 20.68
C SER A 5 -7.67 19.56 20.06
N GLU A 6 -6.94 18.79 20.88
CA GLU A 6 -6.03 17.76 20.37
C GLU A 6 -6.91 16.70 19.69
N ASN A 7 -7.21 16.92 18.40
CA ASN A 7 -7.89 15.93 17.59
C ASN A 7 -6.95 14.72 17.46
N GLU A 8 -7.18 13.68 18.26
CA GLU A 8 -6.50 12.38 18.18
C GLU A 8 -6.84 11.59 16.88
N ASP A 9 -7.64 12.18 15.99
CA ASP A 9 -8.27 11.50 14.85
C ASP A 9 -7.49 11.56 13.53
N ASP A 10 -6.43 12.37 13.41
CA ASP A 10 -5.62 12.49 12.19
C ASP A 10 -4.31 11.68 12.24
N LYS A 11 -4.40 10.38 12.56
CA LYS A 11 -3.25 9.46 12.40
C LYS A 11 -3.03 9.14 10.93
N GLU A 12 -2.35 10.04 10.23
CA GLU A 12 -1.80 9.78 8.90
C GLU A 12 -0.48 9.01 9.00
N ILE A 13 -0.39 7.86 8.32
CA ILE A 13 0.83 7.08 8.20
C ILE A 13 1.38 7.28 6.79
N SER A 14 2.61 7.80 6.69
CA SER A 14 3.30 7.91 5.40
C SER A 14 4.58 7.09 5.35
N PHE A 15 4.79 6.39 4.24
CA PHE A 15 6.01 5.60 4.05
C PHE A 15 6.32 5.41 2.57
N THR A 16 7.57 5.06 2.31
CA THR A 16 8.11 5.01 0.95
C THR A 16 8.42 3.59 0.54
N VAL A 17 7.87 3.16 -0.59
CA VAL A 17 7.95 1.78 -1.08
C VAL A 17 8.22 1.72 -2.58
N LYS A 18 8.54 0.53 -3.08
CA LYS A 18 8.60 0.25 -4.52
C LYS A 18 7.20 -0.14 -4.99
N PHE A 19 6.64 0.59 -5.94
CA PHE A 19 5.42 0.20 -6.64
C PHE A 19 5.77 -0.85 -7.71
N LEU A 20 5.19 -2.03 -7.60
CA LEU A 20 5.36 -3.11 -8.58
C LEU A 20 4.37 -2.95 -9.73
N GLY A 21 3.18 -2.44 -9.45
CA GLY A 21 2.17 -2.11 -10.45
C GLY A 21 0.76 -2.26 -9.93
N ARG A 22 -0.18 -2.11 -10.86
CA ARG A 22 -1.61 -2.30 -10.65
C ARG A 22 -2.11 -3.38 -11.61
N VAL A 23 -2.93 -4.30 -11.13
CA VAL A 23 -3.55 -5.36 -11.93
C VAL A 23 -5.06 -5.30 -11.73
N GLN A 24 -5.82 -5.40 -12.81
CA GLN A 24 -7.26 -5.55 -12.72
C GLN A 24 -7.57 -6.94 -12.19
N VAL A 25 -8.44 -7.03 -11.18
CA VAL A 25 -8.79 -8.28 -10.50
C VAL A 25 -10.27 -8.55 -10.59
N LEU A 26 -10.63 -9.84 -10.59
CA LEU A 26 -12.02 -10.28 -10.64
C LEU A 26 -12.69 -10.26 -9.27
N ARG A 27 -11.91 -10.45 -8.19
CA ARG A 27 -12.39 -10.51 -6.81
C ARG A 27 -11.99 -9.25 -6.05
N SER A 28 -12.92 -8.73 -5.25
CA SER A 28 -12.69 -7.56 -4.38
C SER A 28 -11.90 -7.92 -3.12
N GLU A 29 -11.89 -9.18 -2.71
CA GLU A 29 -11.34 -9.63 -1.43
C GLU A 29 -10.57 -10.95 -1.52
N GLY A 30 -9.73 -11.19 -0.51
CA GLY A 30 -9.00 -12.45 -0.31
C GLY A 30 -7.49 -12.34 -0.54
N VAL A 31 -6.71 -13.01 0.30
CA VAL A 31 -5.23 -12.98 0.25
C VAL A 31 -4.69 -13.49 -1.09
N GLN A 32 -5.38 -14.46 -1.71
CA GLN A 32 -5.02 -15.00 -3.02
C GLN A 32 -5.02 -13.94 -4.14
N VAL A 33 -5.85 -12.88 -4.03
CA VAL A 33 -5.89 -11.80 -5.03
C VAL A 33 -4.55 -11.08 -5.11
N LEU A 34 -3.89 -10.86 -3.96
CA LEU A 34 -2.56 -10.27 -3.94
C LEU A 34 -1.50 -11.22 -4.51
N GLU A 35 -1.62 -12.51 -4.25
CA GLU A 35 -0.66 -13.52 -4.73
C GLU A 35 -0.72 -13.66 -6.26
N GLU A 36 -1.93 -13.74 -6.82
CA GLU A 36 -2.19 -13.75 -8.25
C GLU A 36 -1.68 -12.46 -8.90
N ALA A 37 -2.06 -11.28 -8.38
CA ALA A 37 -1.63 -10.00 -8.93
C ALA A 37 -0.10 -9.80 -8.85
N ALA A 38 0.54 -10.26 -7.77
CA ALA A 38 1.99 -10.22 -7.65
C ALA A 38 2.68 -11.21 -8.60
N GLY A 39 2.08 -12.37 -8.86
CA GLY A 39 2.51 -13.32 -9.89
C GLY A 39 2.48 -12.70 -11.27
N ASP A 40 1.35 -12.10 -11.66
CA ASP A 40 1.17 -11.45 -12.96
C ASP A 40 2.18 -10.34 -13.21
N LEU A 41 2.58 -9.60 -12.17
CA LEU A 41 3.58 -8.55 -12.27
C LEU A 41 5.02 -9.08 -12.37
N LYS A 42 5.30 -10.29 -11.86
CA LYS A 42 6.62 -10.94 -11.98
C LYS A 42 6.86 -11.55 -13.36
N PHE A 43 5.82 -12.01 -14.04
CA PHE A 43 5.92 -12.77 -15.30
C PHE A 43 5.78 -11.94 -16.58
N LYS A 44 5.70 -10.61 -16.53
CA LYS A 44 5.61 -9.78 -17.75
C LYS A 44 6.92 -9.82 -18.55
N PRO A 45 6.97 -10.51 -19.72
CA PRO A 45 8.18 -10.59 -20.53
C PRO A 45 8.47 -9.20 -21.11
N GLY A 46 9.69 -8.70 -20.89
CA GLY A 46 10.11 -7.35 -21.32
C GLY A 46 10.35 -6.34 -20.20
N HIS A 47 10.17 -6.73 -18.93
CA HIS A 47 10.57 -5.89 -17.80
C HIS A 47 12.11 -5.83 -17.62
N ASP A 48 12.85 -6.86 -18.05
CA ASP A 48 14.30 -6.96 -17.83
C ASP A 48 15.17 -6.12 -18.78
N GLU A 49 14.72 -5.81 -20.00
CA GLU A 49 15.48 -4.96 -20.94
C GLU A 49 15.20 -3.45 -20.75
N ALA A 50 14.05 -3.09 -20.15
CA ALA A 50 13.73 -1.70 -19.79
C ALA A 50 14.29 -1.29 -18.41
N GLU A 51 14.96 -2.20 -17.70
CA GLU A 51 15.40 -2.07 -16.31
C GLU A 51 16.59 -1.13 -16.11
N LYS A 52 17.41 -0.83 -17.14
CA LYS A 52 18.49 0.17 -16.99
C LYS A 52 17.98 1.61 -16.98
N THR A 53 16.81 1.88 -17.56
CA THR A 53 16.30 3.26 -17.73
C THR A 53 15.03 3.53 -16.89
N LYS A 54 14.22 2.52 -16.55
CA LYS A 54 13.01 2.67 -15.72
C LYS A 54 13.21 2.43 -14.21
N LYS A 55 14.35 1.89 -13.77
CA LYS A 55 14.72 1.74 -12.35
C LYS A 55 14.58 3.02 -11.51
N LYS A 56 14.49 4.20 -12.14
CA LYS A 56 14.37 5.51 -11.49
C LYS A 56 12.93 5.92 -11.10
N LYS A 57 11.86 5.26 -11.56
CA LYS A 57 10.47 5.77 -11.44
C LYS A 57 9.45 4.89 -10.69
N ASN A 58 9.90 3.84 -10.00
CA ASN A 58 8.97 2.94 -9.29
C ASN A 58 8.93 3.20 -7.78
N LYS A 59 9.58 4.26 -7.29
CA LYS A 59 9.55 4.62 -5.87
C LYS A 59 8.37 5.54 -5.64
N VAL A 60 7.47 5.16 -4.75
CA VAL A 60 6.27 5.93 -4.41
C VAL A 60 6.24 6.25 -2.92
N SER A 61 5.62 7.38 -2.59
CA SER A 61 5.21 7.73 -1.23
C SER A 61 3.75 7.32 -1.09
N LEU A 62 3.47 6.42 -0.15
CA LEU A 62 2.12 6.07 0.28
C LEU A 62 1.75 6.94 1.47
N PHE A 63 0.57 7.52 1.42
CA PHE A 63 -0.07 8.21 2.54
C PHE A 63 -1.37 7.48 2.85
N VAL A 64 -1.51 7.06 4.09
CA VAL A 64 -2.64 6.27 4.57
C VAL A 64 -3.31 7.05 5.68
N SER A 65 -4.58 7.38 5.51
CA SER A 65 -5.38 8.10 6.49
C SER A 65 -6.78 7.47 6.62
N VAL A 66 -7.59 8.02 7.51
CA VAL A 66 -9.02 7.66 7.65
C VAL A 66 -9.82 7.97 6.38
N SER A 67 -9.33 8.85 5.52
CA SER A 67 -9.99 9.21 4.26
C SER A 67 -9.69 8.21 3.13
N GLY A 68 -8.55 7.53 3.18
CA GLY A 68 -8.13 6.58 2.15
C GLY A 68 -6.62 6.48 1.99
N ILE A 69 -6.20 6.08 0.79
CA ILE A 69 -4.80 5.90 0.43
C ILE A 69 -4.46 6.74 -0.80
N ASP A 70 -3.42 7.56 -0.65
CA ASP A 70 -2.81 8.30 -1.74
C ASP A 70 -1.44 7.71 -2.13
N ILE A 71 -1.20 7.64 -3.43
CA ILE A 71 0.03 7.11 -4.02
C ILE A 71 0.67 8.21 -4.86
N LEU A 72 1.81 8.72 -4.41
CA LEU A 72 2.55 9.77 -5.11
C LEU A 72 3.87 9.24 -5.65
N GLU A 73 4.29 9.70 -6.83
CA GLU A 73 5.67 9.50 -7.28
C GLU A 73 6.62 10.18 -6.28
N HIS A 74 7.63 9.46 -5.82
CA HIS A 74 8.39 9.87 -4.64
C HIS A 74 9.21 11.16 -4.83
N LYS A 75 9.71 11.43 -6.03
CA LYS A 75 10.59 12.57 -6.34
C LYS A 75 9.80 13.83 -6.68
N THR A 76 8.86 13.73 -7.60
CA THR A 76 8.06 14.85 -8.10
C THR A 76 6.85 15.13 -7.23
N LYS A 77 6.49 14.20 -6.34
CA LYS A 77 5.25 14.23 -5.55
C LYS A 77 4.00 14.30 -6.42
N PHE A 78 4.10 13.86 -7.68
CA PHE A 78 2.95 13.80 -8.56
C PHE A 78 1.97 12.72 -8.07
N MET A 79 0.71 13.10 -7.91
CA MET A 79 -0.36 12.18 -7.50
C MET A 79 -0.63 11.17 -8.62
N LEU A 80 -0.34 9.89 -8.35
CA LEU A 80 -0.57 8.80 -9.30
C LEU A 80 -1.97 8.23 -9.12
N TYR A 81 -2.39 8.01 -7.87
CA TYR A 81 -3.67 7.42 -7.53
C TYR A 81 -4.16 7.94 -6.18
N THR A 82 -5.46 8.15 -6.09
CA THR A 82 -6.18 8.41 -4.85
C THR A 82 -7.28 7.36 -4.74
N CYS A 83 -7.26 6.60 -3.65
CA CYS A 83 -8.23 5.53 -3.38
C CYS A 83 -8.96 5.88 -2.08
N PRO A 84 -10.21 6.37 -2.15
CA PRO A 84 -11.02 6.61 -0.96
C PRO A 84 -11.18 5.34 -0.13
N LEU A 85 -11.25 5.46 1.20
CA LEU A 85 -11.42 4.30 2.09
C LEU A 85 -12.63 3.44 1.70
N SER A 86 -13.73 4.07 1.28
CA SER A 86 -14.95 3.41 0.81
C SER A 86 -14.78 2.58 -0.47
N SER A 87 -13.72 2.83 -1.23
CA SER A 87 -13.39 2.07 -2.44
C SER A 87 -12.48 0.89 -2.16
N ILE A 88 -11.74 0.92 -1.05
CA ILE A 88 -10.81 -0.14 -0.67
C ILE A 88 -11.65 -1.30 -0.14
N SER A 89 -11.41 -2.50 -0.62
CA SER A 89 -12.16 -3.69 -0.21
C SER A 89 -11.30 -4.69 0.55
N SER A 90 -9.98 -4.67 0.34
CA SER A 90 -9.07 -5.60 1.00
C SER A 90 -7.66 -5.05 1.08
N CYS A 91 -6.94 -5.43 2.13
CA CYS A 91 -5.50 -5.24 2.27
C CYS A 91 -4.87 -6.58 2.64
N ALA A 92 -3.71 -6.87 2.07
CA ALA A 92 -3.04 -8.14 2.30
C ALA A 92 -1.52 -7.97 2.27
N VAL A 93 -0.85 -8.91 2.94
CA VAL A 93 0.59 -9.13 2.87
C VAL A 93 0.80 -10.51 2.24
N HIS A 94 1.74 -10.61 1.30
CA HIS A 94 2.02 -11.86 0.60
C HIS A 94 2.60 -12.88 1.58
N GLN A 95 1.98 -14.07 1.66
CA GLN A 95 2.30 -15.06 2.70
C GLN A 95 3.76 -15.56 2.63
N ALA A 96 4.21 -15.98 1.46
CA ALA A 96 5.58 -16.45 1.25
C ALA A 96 6.63 -15.33 1.19
N THR A 97 6.25 -14.07 0.95
CA THR A 97 7.19 -12.95 0.81
C THR A 97 6.62 -11.70 1.49
N PRO A 98 6.70 -11.58 2.83
CA PRO A 98 5.99 -10.52 3.57
C PRO A 98 6.51 -9.08 3.33
N LYS A 99 7.50 -8.92 2.46
CA LYS A 99 7.93 -7.63 1.91
C LYS A 99 7.02 -7.15 0.78
N ILE A 100 6.22 -8.04 0.20
CA ILE A 100 5.21 -7.73 -0.81
C ILE A 100 3.88 -7.58 -0.08
N PHE A 101 3.20 -6.47 -0.34
CA PHE A 101 1.89 -6.18 0.21
C PHE A 101 1.09 -5.40 -0.83
N GLY A 102 -0.21 -5.30 -0.61
CA GLY A 102 -1.07 -4.55 -1.50
C GLY A 102 -2.47 -4.38 -0.94
N PHE A 103 -3.26 -3.63 -1.69
CA PHE A 103 -4.67 -3.46 -1.41
C PHE A 103 -5.48 -3.54 -2.69
N VAL A 104 -6.75 -3.90 -2.55
CA VAL A 104 -7.71 -3.93 -3.64
C VAL A 104 -8.62 -2.72 -3.47
N ALA A 105 -8.82 -1.97 -4.55
CA ALA A 105 -9.79 -0.89 -4.58
C ALA A 105 -10.64 -0.92 -5.86
N LYS A 106 -11.92 -0.55 -5.71
CA LYS A 106 -12.85 -0.35 -6.82
C LYS A 106 -12.42 0.87 -7.65
N HIS A 107 -12.44 0.73 -8.97
CA HIS A 107 -12.14 1.82 -9.88
C HIS A 107 -13.27 2.86 -9.87
N PRO A 108 -12.99 4.18 -9.84
CA PRO A 108 -14.04 5.20 -9.69
C PRO A 108 -15.01 5.26 -10.87
N ALA A 109 -14.58 4.87 -12.06
CA ALA A 109 -15.37 4.95 -13.30
C ALA A 109 -15.93 3.58 -13.77
N SER A 110 -15.83 2.52 -12.97
CA SER A 110 -16.31 1.19 -13.39
C SER A 110 -16.57 0.26 -12.21
N GLU A 111 -17.28 -0.84 -12.44
CA GLU A 111 -17.45 -1.92 -11.45
C GLU A 111 -16.19 -2.81 -11.30
N MET A 112 -15.10 -2.49 -11.99
CA MET A 112 -13.85 -3.25 -11.93
C MET A 112 -13.04 -2.91 -10.69
N HIS A 113 -12.38 -3.93 -10.15
CA HIS A 113 -11.47 -3.80 -9.02
C HIS A 113 -10.02 -3.89 -9.49
N HIS A 114 -9.14 -3.19 -8.78
CA HIS A 114 -7.71 -3.22 -9.05
C HIS A 114 -6.94 -3.56 -7.78
N CYS A 115 -5.99 -4.48 -7.89
CA CYS A 115 -4.99 -4.72 -6.86
C CYS A 115 -3.75 -3.86 -7.12
N TYR A 116 -3.38 -3.07 -6.13
CA TYR A 116 -2.17 -2.24 -6.11
C TYR A 116 -1.10 -2.96 -5.32
N VAL A 117 0.02 -3.28 -5.98
CA VAL A 117 1.05 -4.15 -5.41
C VAL A 117 2.33 -3.36 -5.16
N PHE A 118 2.87 -3.52 -3.96
CA PHE A 118 4.06 -2.82 -3.49
C PHE A 118 5.08 -3.81 -2.92
N GLN A 119 6.33 -3.36 -2.89
CA GLN A 119 7.43 -4.02 -2.20
C GLN A 119 8.11 -3.03 -1.26
N SER A 120 8.16 -3.36 0.02
CA SER A 120 8.87 -2.61 1.05
C SER A 120 10.24 -3.22 1.33
N LYS A 121 11.17 -2.39 1.84
CA LYS A 121 12.46 -2.88 2.37
C LYS A 121 12.32 -3.41 3.80
N LYS A 122 11.34 -2.90 4.55
CA LYS A 122 11.00 -3.26 5.94
C LYS A 122 9.60 -3.87 5.98
N PHE A 123 9.30 -4.71 6.96
CA PHE A 123 7.93 -5.19 7.15
C PHE A 123 6.99 -4.00 7.40
N VAL A 124 5.83 -4.00 6.75
CA VAL A 124 4.82 -2.95 6.90
C VAL A 124 3.62 -3.57 7.60
N ARG A 125 3.16 -2.97 8.70
CA ARG A 125 1.84 -3.23 9.26
C ARG A 125 0.90 -2.14 8.77
N ILE A 126 -0.04 -2.49 7.91
CA ILE A 126 -1.12 -1.57 7.53
C ILE A 126 -2.33 -1.96 8.37
N HIS A 127 -2.68 -1.12 9.33
CA HIS A 127 -3.98 -1.19 10.00
C HIS A 127 -4.83 -0.08 9.37
N LEU A 128 -5.78 -0.45 8.52
CA LEU A 128 -6.78 0.52 8.06
C LEU A 128 -7.91 0.59 9.10
N PRO A 129 -8.24 1.77 9.62
CA PRO A 129 -9.39 1.93 10.51
C PRO A 129 -10.67 1.52 9.75
N GLY A 130 -11.45 0.60 10.33
CA GLY A 130 -12.70 0.08 9.73
C GLY A 130 -12.58 -1.26 9.00
N PHE A 131 -11.38 -1.77 8.76
CA PHE A 131 -11.15 -3.14 8.29
C PHE A 131 -10.66 -3.98 9.46
N SER A 132 -11.54 -4.75 10.10
CA SER A 132 -11.15 -5.72 11.14
C SER A 132 -10.11 -6.70 10.57
N GLU A 133 -9.01 -6.88 11.31
CA GLU A 133 -7.76 -7.58 10.98
C GLU A 133 -7.81 -8.72 9.95
N VAL A 134 -6.87 -8.70 9.00
CA VAL A 134 -6.20 -9.91 8.53
C VAL A 134 -4.68 -9.68 8.51
N GLN A 135 -3.99 -10.05 9.59
CA GLN A 135 -2.75 -10.86 9.58
C GLN A 135 -2.23 -10.98 11.03
N GLU A 136 -2.76 -11.95 11.78
CA GLU A 136 -2.11 -12.42 13.00
C GLU A 136 -0.88 -13.28 12.62
N ARG A 137 0.32 -12.77 12.90
CA ARG A 137 1.39 -13.49 13.64
C ARG A 137 2.56 -12.55 13.92
N ALA A 138 2.80 -12.36 15.21
CA ALA A 138 3.84 -11.50 15.75
C ALA A 138 5.23 -12.11 15.59
N GLN A 139 6.21 -11.28 15.20
CA GLN A 139 7.48 -11.22 15.89
C GLN A 139 7.80 -9.74 16.14
N THR A 140 7.80 -9.38 17.41
CA THR A 140 8.17 -8.07 17.95
C THR A 140 9.66 -7.84 17.76
N GLN A 141 10.04 -6.67 17.25
CA GLN A 141 11.07 -5.82 17.87
C GLN A 141 11.21 -4.48 17.15
N GLY A 142 11.00 -3.40 17.92
CA GLY A 142 11.64 -2.09 17.77
C GLY A 142 11.19 -1.20 16.61
N VAL A 143 10.55 -0.08 16.94
CA VAL A 143 11.08 1.30 16.78
C VAL A 143 9.87 2.26 16.89
N TYR A 144 9.51 2.60 18.13
CA TYR A 144 9.19 3.99 18.43
C TYR A 144 10.55 4.63 18.74
N GLY A 145 10.94 5.67 18.00
CA GLY A 145 12.03 6.56 18.43
C GLY A 145 11.63 7.17 19.78
N GLY A 146 12.51 7.38 20.75
CA GLY A 146 13.91 7.75 20.68
C GLY A 146 14.00 9.12 21.31
N GLU A 147 14.62 9.24 22.49
CA GLU A 147 15.26 10.49 22.91
C GLU A 147 16.25 10.25 24.06
N SER A 148 17.27 11.09 24.02
CA SER A 148 18.51 11.17 24.79
C SER A 148 18.26 11.48 26.27
N VAL A 149 19.03 10.85 27.17
CA VAL A 149 20.13 11.43 28.00
C VAL A 149 21.03 10.27 28.41
#